data_AF-A0A2E7KQC3-F1
#
_entry.id   AF-A0A2E7KQC3-F1
#
_cell.length_a   1.000
_cell.length_b   1.000
_cell.length_c   1.000
_cell.angle_alpha   90.00
_cell.angle_beta   90.00
_cell.angle_gamma   90.00
#
_symmetry.space_group_name_H-M   'P 1'
#
loop_
_entity.id
_entity.type
_entity.pdbx_description
1 polymer ?
#
loop_
_entity_poly.entity_id
_entity_poly.type
_entity_poly.pdbx_seq_one_letter_code
_entity_poly.pdbx_strand_id
1 'polypeptide(L)'
;VLSEEMKYGRDGHLMNPDLLDYKIMSVHEMPDVVPIIVESNDPEGPFGAKEAGEGPLLPILPAVCNAIYDAIGIRINELPVTPDRLHKRIEKHCKQMGIDDPLDLPVPRFEPGPLQQVLVERAEAHAKRDHLRDIQEDRSSYVNGVLFGFDPDKPMAEQKDGWREAVVPTPQDLADPSKRAARAWGHVERRHRGDD
;
A
#
# COMPACT_ATOMS: atom_id res chain seq x y z
N VAL A 1 -13.91 1.82 2.74
CA VAL A 1 -13.71 3.19 2.20
C VAL A 1 -15.01 3.98 2.15
N LEU A 2 -16.07 3.44 1.55
CA LEU A 2 -17.27 4.21 1.19
C LEU A 2 -18.38 4.20 2.27
N SER A 3 -18.51 3.11 3.03
CA SER A 3 -19.73 2.85 3.82
C SER A 3 -19.49 2.45 5.27
N GLU A 4 -18.59 1.50 5.54
CA GLU A 4 -18.40 0.93 6.87
C GLU A 4 -17.86 1.96 7.89
N GLU A 5 -18.59 2.12 9.00
CA GLU A 5 -18.18 2.92 10.16
C GLU A 5 -18.86 2.42 11.44
N MET A 6 -18.15 2.49 12.56
CA MET A 6 -18.71 2.25 13.89
C MET A 6 -19.09 3.58 14.54
N LYS A 7 -20.37 3.74 14.90
CA LYS A 7 -20.89 4.97 15.50
C LYS A 7 -21.07 4.79 17.00
N TYR A 8 -20.53 5.70 17.80
CA TYR A 8 -20.65 5.65 19.25
C TYR A 8 -21.47 6.83 19.78
N GLY A 9 -22.40 6.54 20.68
CA GLY A 9 -23.19 7.53 21.41
C GLY A 9 -22.35 8.28 22.45
N ARG A 10 -22.93 9.32 23.05
CA ARG A 10 -22.27 10.10 24.13
C ARG A 10 -22.03 9.27 25.40
N ASP A 11 -22.80 8.22 25.57
CA ASP A 11 -22.71 7.21 26.61
C ASP A 11 -21.69 6.09 26.30
N GLY A 12 -21.08 6.11 25.10
CA GLY A 12 -20.10 5.11 24.66
C GLY A 12 -20.73 3.84 24.09
N HIS A 13 -22.05 3.77 23.94
CA HIS A 13 -22.71 2.63 23.32
C HIS A 13 -22.56 2.64 21.79
N LEU A 14 -22.30 1.48 21.19
CA LEU A 14 -22.29 1.30 19.75
C LEU A 14 -23.72 1.45 19.21
N MET A 15 -23.91 2.44 18.34
CA MET A 15 -25.23 2.83 17.84
C MET A 15 -25.71 1.98 16.65
N ASN A 16 -24.80 1.33 15.93
CA ASN A 16 -25.09 0.52 14.75
C ASN A 16 -24.48 -0.90 14.83
N PRO A 17 -24.83 -1.72 15.84
CA PRO A 17 -24.31 -3.08 15.99
C PRO A 17 -24.96 -4.11 15.05
N ASP A 18 -25.83 -3.68 14.16
CA ASP A 18 -26.59 -4.51 13.24
C ASP A 18 -26.13 -4.35 11.77
N LEU A 19 -26.51 -5.31 10.93
CA LEU A 19 -26.16 -5.33 9.51
C LEU A 19 -27.00 -4.38 8.64
N LEU A 20 -28.01 -3.72 9.23
CA LEU A 20 -28.78 -2.72 8.51
C LEU A 20 -28.03 -1.38 8.53
N ASP A 21 -27.53 -0.96 9.69
CA ASP A 21 -26.86 0.34 9.88
C ASP A 21 -25.33 0.27 9.76
N TYR A 22 -24.70 -0.88 10.01
CA TYR A 22 -23.33 -1.14 9.60
C TYR A 22 -23.31 -1.58 8.13
N LYS A 23 -23.17 -0.59 7.23
CA LYS A 23 -23.35 -0.77 5.78
C LYS A 23 -22.17 -1.53 5.15
N ILE A 24 -22.34 -2.84 5.01
CA ILE A 24 -21.48 -3.69 4.18
C ILE A 24 -21.93 -3.55 2.72
N MET A 25 -20.99 -3.50 1.78
CA MET A 25 -21.32 -3.44 0.35
C MET A 25 -22.05 -4.71 -0.10
N SER A 26 -23.12 -4.51 -0.86
CA SER A 26 -23.85 -5.58 -1.53
C SER A 26 -23.18 -5.98 -2.86
N VAL A 27 -23.61 -7.12 -3.41
CA VAL A 27 -23.14 -7.61 -4.71
C VAL A 27 -23.42 -6.65 -5.88
N HIS A 28 -24.40 -5.75 -5.74
CA HIS A 28 -24.74 -4.76 -6.77
C HIS A 28 -23.87 -3.51 -6.71
N GLU A 29 -23.19 -3.28 -5.59
CA GLU A 29 -22.27 -2.15 -5.39
C GLU A 29 -20.81 -2.56 -5.65
N MET A 30 -20.55 -3.85 -5.80
CA MET A 30 -19.23 -4.38 -6.07
C MET A 30 -18.77 -3.99 -7.48
N PRO A 31 -17.62 -3.32 -7.64
CA PRO A 31 -17.06 -3.05 -8.96
C PRO A 31 -16.49 -4.33 -9.58
N ASP A 32 -16.31 -4.33 -10.90
CA ASP A 32 -15.58 -5.38 -11.59
C ASP A 32 -14.12 -5.40 -11.11
N VAL A 33 -13.65 -6.56 -10.64
CA VAL A 33 -12.28 -6.76 -10.16
C VAL A 33 -11.50 -7.62 -11.14
N VAL A 34 -10.43 -7.06 -11.70
CA VAL A 34 -9.50 -7.78 -12.58
C VAL A 34 -8.20 -8.04 -11.81
N PRO A 35 -7.96 -9.28 -11.33
CA PRO A 35 -6.73 -9.60 -10.62
C PRO A 35 -5.55 -9.69 -11.60
N ILE A 36 -4.41 -9.10 -11.23
CA ILE A 36 -3.13 -9.25 -11.92
C ILE A 36 -2.19 -9.98 -10.97
N ILE A 37 -1.75 -11.17 -11.35
CA ILE A 37 -0.83 -12.00 -10.56
C ILE A 37 0.59 -11.65 -10.97
N VAL A 38 1.43 -11.28 -10.00
CA VAL A 38 2.85 -10.95 -10.20
C VAL A 38 3.70 -11.93 -9.40
N GLU A 39 4.53 -12.71 -10.09
CA GLU A 39 5.32 -13.80 -9.50
C GLU A 39 6.77 -13.35 -9.27
N SER A 40 7.05 -12.81 -8.08
CA SER A 40 8.42 -12.35 -7.72
C SER A 40 9.37 -13.43 -7.20
N ASN A 41 8.89 -14.68 -7.01
CA ASN A 41 9.61 -15.86 -6.53
C ASN A 41 10.46 -15.63 -5.26
N ASP A 42 9.85 -15.80 -4.08
CA ASP A 42 10.55 -15.71 -2.79
C ASP A 42 11.48 -16.92 -2.53
N PRO A 43 12.79 -16.73 -2.35
CA PRO A 43 13.69 -17.85 -2.09
C PRO A 43 13.38 -18.61 -0.79
N GLU A 44 12.76 -17.94 0.20
CA GLU A 44 12.40 -18.54 1.49
C GLU A 44 10.95 -19.07 1.52
N GLY A 45 10.15 -18.72 0.50
CA GLY A 45 8.77 -19.14 0.37
C GLY A 45 8.64 -20.56 -0.19
N PRO A 46 7.66 -21.37 0.28
CA PRO A 46 7.42 -22.68 -0.31
C PRO A 46 7.05 -22.51 -1.79
N PHE A 47 7.87 -23.07 -2.68
CA PHE A 47 7.72 -22.90 -4.13
C PHE A 47 7.74 -21.44 -4.61
N GLY A 48 8.41 -20.53 -3.91
CA GLY A 48 8.46 -19.12 -4.32
C GLY A 48 7.29 -18.26 -3.86
N ALA A 49 6.35 -18.85 -3.10
CA ALA A 49 5.10 -18.19 -2.72
C ALA A 49 5.31 -17.07 -1.69
N LYS A 50 4.48 -16.04 -1.79
CA LYS A 50 4.32 -14.95 -0.81
C LYS A 50 2.87 -14.86 -0.35
N GLU A 51 2.65 -14.11 0.72
CA GLU A 51 1.32 -13.80 1.25
C GLU A 51 0.45 -13.04 0.23
N ALA A 52 -0.86 -13.30 0.24
CA ALA A 52 -1.82 -12.65 -0.64
C ALA A 52 -3.19 -12.31 0.02
N GLY A 53 -3.34 -12.49 1.34
CA GLY A 53 -4.58 -12.20 2.05
C GLY A 53 -4.74 -10.72 2.40
N GLU A 54 -3.78 -10.14 3.11
CA GLU A 54 -3.86 -8.74 3.55
C GLU A 54 -3.32 -7.73 2.53
N GLY A 55 -2.29 -8.13 1.78
CA GLY A 55 -1.60 -7.26 0.82
C GLY A 55 -2.54 -6.56 -0.18
N PRO A 56 -3.49 -7.26 -0.81
CA PRO A 56 -4.43 -6.65 -1.74
C PRO A 56 -5.45 -5.69 -1.11
N LEU A 57 -5.72 -5.77 0.19
CA LEU A 57 -6.68 -4.89 0.88
C LEU A 57 -6.15 -3.46 1.04
N LEU A 58 -4.86 -3.35 1.40
CA LEU A 58 -4.19 -2.09 1.72
C LEU A 58 -4.23 -1.03 0.60
N PRO A 59 -3.94 -1.34 -0.69
CA PRO A 59 -3.92 -0.34 -1.75
C PRO A 59 -5.31 0.19 -2.14
N ILE A 60 -6.40 -0.50 -1.77
CA ILE A 60 -7.77 -0.11 -2.15
C ILE A 60 -8.15 1.25 -1.54
N LEU A 61 -7.82 1.47 -0.26
CA LEU A 61 -8.14 2.71 0.45
C LEU A 61 -7.58 3.96 -0.25
N PRO A 62 -6.26 4.07 -0.46
CA PRO A 62 -5.68 5.22 -1.15
C PRO A 62 -6.07 5.29 -2.63
N ALA A 63 -6.28 4.16 -3.32
CA ALA A 63 -6.69 4.15 -4.72
C ALA A 63 -8.05 4.84 -4.91
N VAL A 64 -9.05 4.49 -4.11
CA VAL A 64 -10.39 5.11 -4.18
C VAL A 64 -10.34 6.59 -3.82
N CYS A 65 -9.59 6.98 -2.77
CA CYS A 65 -9.42 8.38 -2.40
C CYS A 65 -8.72 9.20 -3.50
N ASN A 66 -7.72 8.61 -4.17
CA ASN A 66 -7.04 9.25 -5.30
C ASN A 66 -7.94 9.36 -6.52
N ALA A 67 -8.81 8.38 -6.78
CA ALA A 67 -9.81 8.44 -7.85
C ALA A 67 -10.83 9.57 -7.62
N ILE A 68 -11.25 9.81 -6.37
CA ILE A 68 -12.10 10.96 -6.04
C ILE A 68 -11.35 12.27 -6.28
N TYR A 69 -10.09 12.36 -5.85
CA TYR A 69 -9.28 13.55 -6.14
C TYR A 69 -9.15 13.78 -7.64
N ASP A 70 -8.83 12.74 -8.41
CA ASP A 70 -8.73 12.80 -9.87
C ASP A 70 -10.05 13.25 -10.51
N ALA A 71 -11.21 12.83 -9.99
CA ALA A 71 -12.50 13.20 -10.55
C ALA A 71 -12.92 14.66 -10.29
N ILE A 72 -12.70 15.17 -9.07
CA ILE A 72 -13.31 16.45 -8.62
C ILE A 72 -12.35 17.41 -7.91
N GLY A 73 -11.07 17.08 -7.81
CA GLY A 73 -10.04 17.93 -7.18
C GLY A 73 -10.07 18.00 -5.66
N ILE A 74 -10.93 17.23 -5.01
CA ILE A 74 -11.08 17.24 -3.56
C ILE A 74 -10.20 16.18 -2.93
N ARG A 75 -9.26 16.60 -2.06
CA ARG A 75 -8.48 15.68 -1.22
C ARG A 75 -9.31 15.16 -0.06
N ILE A 76 -9.47 13.84 0.00
CA ILE A 76 -10.13 13.14 1.10
C ILE A 76 -9.12 12.87 2.21
N ASN A 77 -9.48 13.26 3.43
CA ASN A 77 -8.66 13.08 4.64
C ASN A 77 -9.43 12.43 5.80
N GLU A 78 -10.62 11.91 5.51
CA GLU A 78 -11.52 11.30 6.49
C GLU A 78 -12.29 10.17 5.81
N LEU A 79 -12.45 9.06 6.51
CA LEU A 79 -13.21 7.90 6.08
C LEU A 79 -14.34 7.60 7.07
N PRO A 80 -15.43 6.94 6.63
CA PRO A 80 -15.75 6.64 5.24
C PRO A 80 -16.13 7.89 4.41
N VAL A 81 -16.05 7.76 3.09
CA VAL A 81 -16.51 8.76 2.12
C VAL A 81 -17.98 8.51 1.78
N THR A 82 -18.86 8.78 2.73
CA THR A 82 -20.31 8.65 2.52
C THR A 82 -20.83 9.77 1.60
N PRO A 83 -21.96 9.55 0.90
CA PRO A 83 -22.53 10.56 0.01
C PRO A 83 -22.78 11.92 0.68
N ASP A 84 -23.25 11.94 1.93
CA ASP A 84 -23.51 13.18 2.66
C ASP A 84 -22.22 13.94 3.03
N ARG A 85 -21.15 13.23 3.37
CA ARG A 85 -19.84 13.83 3.66
C ARG A 85 -19.21 14.37 2.38
N LEU A 86 -19.30 13.61 1.29
CA LEU A 86 -18.78 14.02 -0.01
C LEU A 86 -19.54 15.25 -0.54
N HIS A 87 -20.87 15.26 -0.45
CA HIS A 87 -21.71 16.39 -0.85
C HIS A 87 -21.30 17.68 -0.13
N LYS A 88 -21.16 17.64 1.20
CA LYS A 88 -20.71 18.81 1.99
C LYS A 88 -19.32 19.29 1.56
N ARG A 89 -18.43 18.37 1.20
CA ARG A 89 -17.09 18.72 0.69
C ARG A 89 -17.18 19.38 -0.68
N ILE A 90 -18.02 18.87 -1.57
CA ILE A 90 -18.29 19.45 -2.90
C ILE A 90 -18.85 20.87 -2.77
N GLU A 91 -19.91 21.07 -1.97
CA GLU A 91 -20.50 22.40 -1.74
C GLU A 91 -19.47 23.40 -1.21
N LYS A 92 -18.66 22.98 -0.22
CA LYS A 92 -17.59 23.80 0.34
C LYS A 92 -16.56 24.17 -0.73
N HIS A 93 -16.18 23.21 -1.57
CA HIS A 93 -15.18 23.41 -2.61
C HIS A 93 -15.68 24.36 -3.71
N CYS A 94 -16.91 24.15 -4.19
CA CYS A 94 -17.58 25.03 -5.17
C CYS A 94 -17.63 26.48 -4.65
N LYS A 95 -18.04 26.67 -3.39
CA LYS A 95 -18.06 27.99 -2.75
C LYS A 95 -16.68 28.64 -2.65
N GLN A 96 -15.63 27.86 -2.40
CA GLN A 96 -14.25 28.36 -2.34
C GLN A 96 -13.74 28.80 -3.72
N MET A 97 -14.17 28.12 -4.78
CA MET A 97 -13.77 28.42 -6.15
C MET A 97 -14.69 29.43 -6.86
N GLY A 98 -15.83 29.77 -6.26
CA GLY A 98 -16.84 30.61 -6.90
C GLY A 98 -17.53 29.93 -8.09
N ILE A 99 -17.71 28.61 -8.00
CA ILE A 99 -18.38 27.79 -9.01
C ILE A 99 -19.79 27.49 -8.52
N ASP A 100 -20.79 27.69 -9.39
CA ASP A 100 -22.20 27.50 -9.04
C ASP A 100 -22.67 26.05 -9.28
N ASP A 101 -22.24 25.41 -10.37
CA ASP A 101 -22.55 24.01 -10.68
C ASP A 101 -21.35 23.10 -10.33
N PRO A 102 -21.51 22.09 -9.45
CA PRO A 102 -20.47 21.12 -9.16
C PRO A 102 -19.90 20.37 -10.38
N LEU A 103 -20.65 20.27 -11.48
CA LEU A 103 -20.19 19.66 -12.72
C LEU A 103 -19.14 20.51 -13.45
N ASP A 104 -19.03 21.79 -13.12
CA ASP A 104 -18.02 22.72 -13.65
C ASP A 104 -16.72 22.71 -12.83
N LEU A 105 -16.60 21.84 -11.82
CA LEU A 105 -15.36 21.68 -11.06
C LEU A 105 -14.21 21.23 -11.97
N PRO A 106 -13.05 21.90 -11.94
CA PRO A 106 -11.93 21.51 -12.76
C PRO A 106 -11.33 20.18 -12.27
N VAL A 107 -11.23 19.23 -13.19
CA VAL A 107 -10.48 17.98 -13.01
C VAL A 107 -9.00 18.35 -12.80
N PRO A 108 -8.35 17.88 -11.72
CA PRO A 108 -6.92 18.09 -11.54
C PRO A 108 -6.15 17.55 -12.73
N ARG A 109 -5.29 18.39 -13.29
CA ARG A 109 -4.34 17.96 -14.30
C ARG A 109 -2.98 17.80 -13.65
N PHE A 110 -2.32 16.71 -13.99
CA PHE A 110 -0.93 16.54 -13.63
C PHE A 110 -0.07 17.50 -14.46
N GLU A 111 0.57 18.45 -13.78
CA GLU A 111 1.61 19.28 -14.38
C GLU A 111 2.98 18.71 -14.02
N PRO A 112 3.74 18.18 -15.00
CA PRO A 112 5.01 17.53 -14.72
C PRO A 112 6.04 18.54 -14.20
N GLY A 113 6.55 18.29 -13.00
CA GLY A 113 7.66 19.05 -12.45
C GLY A 113 9.01 18.70 -13.09
N PRO A 114 10.09 19.41 -12.74
CA PRO A 114 11.43 19.18 -13.30
C PRO A 114 11.96 17.74 -13.11
N LEU A 115 11.49 17.03 -12.08
CA LEU A 115 11.89 15.65 -11.79
C LEU A 115 11.17 14.60 -12.64
N GLN A 116 10.12 14.96 -13.38
CA GLN A 116 9.33 13.99 -14.13
C GLN A 116 10.18 13.26 -15.16
N GLN A 117 11.00 13.99 -15.92
CA GLN A 117 11.84 13.39 -16.95
C GLN A 117 12.84 12.39 -16.34
N VAL A 118 13.46 12.75 -15.22
CA VAL A 118 14.39 11.87 -14.49
C VAL A 118 13.69 10.60 -14.01
N LEU A 119 12.45 10.70 -13.52
CA LEU A 119 11.68 9.54 -13.06
C LEU A 119 11.26 8.63 -14.21
N VAL A 120 10.85 9.19 -15.36
CA VAL A 120 10.50 8.42 -16.56
C VAL A 120 11.69 7.62 -17.06
N GLU A 121 12.86 8.28 -17.22
CA GLU A 121 14.09 7.62 -17.65
C GLU A 121 14.50 6.46 -16.71
N ARG A 122 14.34 6.66 -15.39
CA ARG A 122 14.62 5.62 -14.39
C ARG A 122 13.62 4.45 -14.44
N ALA A 123 12.34 4.75 -14.64
CA ALA A 123 11.30 3.74 -14.76
C ALA A 123 11.51 2.85 -16.00
N GLU A 124 11.85 3.45 -17.14
CA GLU A 124 12.19 2.71 -18.37
C GLU A 124 13.42 1.80 -18.17
N ALA A 125 14.47 2.32 -17.54
CA ALA A 125 15.65 1.53 -17.20
C ALA A 125 15.30 0.36 -16.26
N HIS A 126 14.38 0.57 -15.32
CA HIS A 126 13.90 -0.49 -14.42
C HIS A 126 13.10 -1.57 -15.15
N ALA A 127 12.13 -1.18 -15.98
CA ALA A 127 11.33 -2.12 -16.77
C ALA A 127 12.20 -3.00 -17.67
N LYS A 128 13.23 -2.43 -18.30
CA LYS A 128 14.20 -3.19 -19.11
C LYS A 128 14.98 -4.22 -18.27
N ARG A 129 15.40 -3.84 -17.05
CA ARG A 129 16.10 -4.77 -16.15
C ARG A 129 15.21 -5.92 -15.69
N ASP A 130 13.98 -5.61 -15.29
CA ASP A 130 13.02 -6.63 -14.83
C ASP A 130 12.76 -7.64 -15.95
N HIS A 131 12.54 -7.16 -17.18
CA HIS A 131 12.38 -8.02 -18.34
C HIS A 131 13.61 -8.90 -18.63
N LEU A 132 14.82 -8.36 -18.49
CA LEU A 132 16.05 -9.15 -18.67
C LEU A 132 16.20 -10.23 -17.59
N ARG A 133 15.82 -9.94 -16.34
CA ARG A 133 15.86 -10.93 -15.24
C ARG A 133 14.89 -12.08 -15.44
N ASP A 134 13.72 -11.82 -16.03
CA ASP A 134 12.75 -12.88 -16.33
C ASP A 134 13.27 -13.89 -17.35
N ILE A 135 14.11 -13.42 -18.29
CA ILE A 135 14.62 -14.24 -19.41
C ILE A 135 15.97 -14.90 -19.06
N GLN A 136 16.75 -14.31 -18.16
CA GLN A 136 18.08 -14.81 -17.80
C GLN A 136 18.03 -15.93 -16.75
N GLU A 137 19.00 -16.83 -16.83
CA GLU A 137 19.17 -17.95 -15.90
C GLU A 137 19.70 -17.48 -14.53
N ASP A 138 20.50 -16.42 -14.53
CA ASP A 138 21.02 -15.78 -13.31
C ASP A 138 19.98 -14.79 -12.73
N ARG A 139 19.43 -15.16 -11.56
CA ARG A 139 18.45 -14.39 -10.80
C ARG A 139 19.03 -13.87 -9.49
N SER A 140 20.31 -13.50 -9.48
CA SER A 140 21.01 -12.93 -8.32
C SER A 140 20.18 -11.88 -7.57
N SER A 141 20.39 -11.75 -6.26
CA SER A 141 19.57 -10.93 -5.36
C SER A 141 19.45 -9.47 -5.82
N TYR A 142 18.24 -8.93 -5.84
CA TYR A 142 17.95 -7.56 -6.25
C TYR A 142 17.60 -6.69 -5.04
N VAL A 143 18.18 -5.49 -4.98
CA VAL A 143 17.90 -4.51 -3.93
C VAL A 143 16.90 -3.47 -4.44
N ASN A 144 15.75 -3.38 -3.77
CA ASN A 144 14.69 -2.45 -4.14
C ASN A 144 15.09 -1.01 -3.74
N GLY A 145 15.69 -0.27 -4.67
CA GLY A 145 16.16 1.10 -4.44
C GLY A 145 16.47 1.92 -5.71
N VAL A 146 16.48 1.30 -6.88
CA VAL A 146 16.97 1.95 -8.11
C VAL A 146 16.13 3.15 -8.54
N LEU A 147 14.83 3.14 -8.23
CA LEU A 147 13.95 4.28 -8.47
C LEU A 147 14.47 5.57 -7.78
N PHE A 148 15.16 5.41 -6.66
CA PHE A 148 15.72 6.49 -5.86
C PHE A 148 17.19 6.80 -6.19
N GLY A 149 17.77 6.15 -7.21
CA GLY A 149 19.13 6.39 -7.69
C GLY A 149 20.20 5.52 -7.02
N PHE A 150 19.80 4.43 -6.35
CA PHE A 150 20.72 3.43 -5.81
C PHE A 150 21.09 2.37 -6.87
N ASP A 151 22.29 1.83 -6.76
CA ASP A 151 22.83 0.69 -7.50
C ASP A 151 21.99 -0.57 -7.20
N PRO A 152 21.41 -1.25 -8.21
CA PRO A 152 20.58 -2.44 -8.03
C PRO A 152 21.32 -3.63 -7.41
N ASP A 153 22.64 -3.69 -7.61
CA ASP A 153 23.45 -4.88 -7.34
C ASP A 153 24.25 -4.75 -6.03
N LYS A 154 24.08 -3.64 -5.32
CA LYS A 154 24.72 -3.39 -4.02
C LYS A 154 23.69 -3.29 -2.90
N PRO A 155 23.92 -3.94 -1.75
CA PRO A 155 23.12 -3.72 -0.55
C PRO A 155 23.00 -2.24 -0.19
N MET A 156 21.84 -1.83 0.33
CA MET A 156 21.62 -0.43 0.73
C MET A 156 22.60 0.04 1.81
N ALA A 157 23.07 -0.87 2.66
CA ALA A 157 24.09 -0.61 3.68
C ALA A 157 25.44 -0.17 3.10
N GLU A 158 25.76 -0.57 1.87
CA GLU A 158 27.00 -0.17 1.19
C GLU A 158 26.87 1.17 0.45
N GLN A 159 25.64 1.62 0.20
CA GLN A 159 25.36 2.77 -0.66
C GLN A 159 24.93 4.02 0.10
N LYS A 160 24.36 3.85 1.29
CA LYS A 160 23.84 4.96 2.09
C LYS A 160 24.35 4.90 3.51
N ASP A 161 25.16 5.89 3.87
CA ASP A 161 25.76 5.99 5.18
C ASP A 161 24.69 6.06 6.28
N GLY A 162 24.81 5.20 7.29
CA GLY A 162 23.81 5.02 8.35
C GLY A 162 22.67 4.03 8.03
N TRP A 163 22.58 3.49 6.80
CA TRP A 163 21.67 2.40 6.48
C TRP A 163 22.21 1.08 7.03
N ARG A 164 21.40 0.35 7.80
CA ARG A 164 21.78 -0.93 8.41
C ARG A 164 20.88 -2.03 7.88
N GLU A 165 21.45 -2.99 7.19
CA GLU A 165 20.75 -4.20 6.75
C GLU A 165 20.83 -5.23 7.88
N ALA A 166 19.69 -5.69 8.37
CA ALA A 166 19.65 -6.64 9.48
C ALA A 166 19.59 -8.07 8.94
N VAL A 167 20.74 -8.74 8.87
CA VAL A 167 20.83 -10.20 8.77
C VAL A 167 21.69 -10.68 9.96
N VAL A 168 21.02 -11.28 10.94
CA VAL A 168 21.56 -11.86 12.19
C VAL A 168 22.15 -10.84 13.19
N PRO A 169 21.70 -10.83 14.47
CA PRO A 169 22.25 -9.93 15.50
C PRO A 169 23.74 -10.20 15.76
N THR A 170 24.53 -9.15 15.93
CA THR A 170 25.94 -9.28 16.31
C THR A 170 26.08 -9.70 17.79
N PRO A 171 27.24 -10.25 18.22
CA PRO A 171 27.48 -10.60 19.64
C PRO A 171 27.27 -9.43 20.61
N GLN A 172 27.50 -8.20 20.16
CA GLN A 172 27.27 -6.97 20.93
C GLN A 172 25.78 -6.64 21.05
N ASP A 173 24.96 -6.90 20.02
CA ASP A 173 23.50 -6.73 20.07
C ASP A 173 22.84 -7.73 21.02
N LEU A 174 23.39 -8.96 21.14
CA LEU A 174 22.93 -9.97 22.09
C LEU A 174 23.25 -9.63 23.56
N ALA A 175 24.26 -8.79 23.79
CA ALA A 175 24.70 -8.39 25.12
C ALA A 175 23.87 -7.24 25.73
N ASP A 176 23.10 -6.50 24.92
CA ASP A 176 22.27 -5.36 25.36
C ASP A 176 20.87 -5.83 25.83
N PRO A 177 20.54 -5.72 27.13
CA PRO A 177 19.24 -6.15 27.66
C PRO A 177 18.05 -5.36 27.11
N SER A 178 18.27 -4.12 26.64
CA SER A 178 17.22 -3.25 26.10
C SER A 178 16.80 -3.62 24.67
N LYS A 179 17.60 -4.44 23.98
CA LYS A 179 17.36 -4.93 22.62
C LYS A 179 16.90 -6.38 22.56
N ARG A 180 16.58 -7.00 23.71
CA ARG A 180 16.08 -8.38 23.78
C ARG A 180 14.63 -8.43 23.28
N ALA A 181 14.43 -9.04 22.12
CA ALA A 181 13.14 -9.27 21.46
C ALA A 181 12.25 -10.34 22.13
N ALA A 182 12.33 -10.50 23.46
CA ALA A 182 11.50 -11.47 24.15
C ALA A 182 10.10 -10.89 24.40
N ARG A 183 9.22 -10.94 23.38
CA ARG A 183 7.76 -11.20 23.54
C ARG A 183 6.92 -11.26 22.25
N ALA A 184 7.32 -12.01 21.21
CA ALA A 184 6.34 -12.33 20.15
C ALA A 184 6.43 -13.72 19.48
N TRP A 185 7.54 -14.47 19.51
CA TRP A 185 7.66 -15.66 18.63
C TRP A 185 8.14 -16.94 19.34
N GLY A 186 7.73 -17.13 20.59
CA GLY A 186 7.89 -18.40 21.32
C GLY A 186 6.90 -19.50 20.93
N HIS A 187 6.22 -19.40 19.78
CA HIS A 187 5.36 -20.48 19.28
C HIS A 187 6.15 -21.40 18.35
N VAL A 188 6.32 -22.65 18.80
CA VAL A 188 6.84 -23.74 17.98
C VAL A 188 5.71 -24.22 17.07
N GLU A 189 5.74 -23.91 15.78
CA GLU A 189 4.94 -24.67 14.81
C GLU A 189 5.74 -25.93 14.44
N ARG A 190 5.28 -27.09 14.92
CA ARG A 190 5.76 -28.40 14.44
C ARG A 190 5.16 -28.65 13.07
N ARG A 191 6.00 -28.75 12.03
CA ARG A 191 5.67 -29.55 10.83
C ARG A 191 6.78 -30.56 10.58
N HIS A 192 6.63 -31.71 11.22
CA HIS A 192 7.32 -32.94 10.84
C HIS A 192 6.50 -33.56 9.71
N ARG A 193 7.02 -33.60 8.49
CA ARG A 193 6.51 -34.54 7.49
C ARG A 193 7.18 -35.86 7.85
N GLY A 194 6.42 -36.78 8.46
CA GLY A 194 6.92 -38.13 8.71
C GLY A 194 7.37 -38.77 7.41
N ASP A 195 8.52 -39.42 7.45
CA ASP A 195 8.89 -40.41 6.44
C ASP A 195 8.05 -41.67 6.73
N ASP A 196 6.96 -41.84 5.98
CA ASP A 196 6.26 -43.12 5.75
C ASP A 196 6.01 -43.27 4.24
#